data_AF-A0A1Z2TKA7-F1
#
_entry.id   AF-A0A1Z2TKA7-F1
#
_cell.length_a   1.000
_cell.length_b   1.000
_cell.length_c   1.000
_cell.angle_alpha   90.00
_cell.angle_beta   90.00
_cell.angle_gamma   90.00
#
_symmetry.space_group_name_H-M   'P 1'
#
loop_
_entity.id
_entity.type
_entity.pdbx_description
1 polymer ?
#
loop_
_entity_poly.entity_id
_entity_poly.type
_entity_poly.pdbx_seq_one_letter_code
_entity_poly.pdbx_strand_id
1 'polypeptide(L)'
;MDGSGDIVYEALGSYIDGLCGSVFLGTARGKVVLYKMGTYPLTPTGEPLPFLNVFYSHGMLEITGIWNRDGKSGAFLLKMVPSGIEVRDGGIIYITFHPSDGGIVLVTLYGNEGLAKTLEGAVLDCRTERREDEKMLSSMLGIRSIIPPQWETSHP
;
A
#
# COMPACT_ATOMS: atom_id res chain seq x y z
N MET A 1 8.75 -17.96 28.96
CA MET A 1 8.74 -16.58 28.45
C MET A 1 8.40 -16.69 26.99
N ASP A 2 7.27 -16.09 26.61
CA ASP A 2 6.55 -16.38 25.36
C ASP A 2 7.33 -15.91 24.13
N GLY A 3 7.71 -16.87 23.27
CA GLY A 3 8.35 -16.61 21.97
C GLY A 3 7.49 -15.84 20.97
N SER A 4 6.29 -15.37 21.36
CA SER A 4 5.46 -14.47 20.56
C SER A 4 5.90 -13.01 20.69
N GLY A 5 6.54 -12.62 21.80
CA GLY A 5 7.06 -11.26 22.01
C GLY A 5 8.21 -10.93 21.06
N ASP A 6 9.17 -11.86 20.94
CA ASP A 6 10.37 -11.68 20.11
C ASP A 6 10.04 -11.52 18.62
N ILE A 7 9.08 -12.30 18.11
CA ILE A 7 8.64 -12.22 16.71
C ILE A 7 7.98 -10.86 16.41
N VAL A 8 7.20 -10.32 17.34
CA VAL A 8 6.55 -9.01 17.17
C VAL A 8 7.59 -7.88 17.17
N TYR A 9 8.57 -7.93 18.07
CA TYR A 9 9.64 -6.93 18.11
C TYR A 9 10.59 -7.03 16.91
N GLU A 10 10.90 -8.24 16.44
CA GLU A 10 11.72 -8.46 15.24
C GLU A 10 10.98 -7.99 13.98
N ALA A 11 9.69 -8.28 13.86
CA ALA A 11 8.85 -7.75 12.78
C ALA A 11 8.73 -6.22 12.82
N LEU A 12 8.62 -5.64 14.03
CA LEU A 12 8.59 -4.18 14.21
C LEU A 12 9.95 -3.56 13.88
N GLY A 13 11.05 -4.19 14.29
CA GLY A 13 12.42 -3.78 13.99
C GLY A 13 12.70 -3.80 12.50
N SER A 14 12.37 -4.91 11.83
CA SER A 14 12.49 -5.02 10.36
C SER A 14 11.64 -3.98 9.63
N TYR A 15 10.44 -3.68 10.13
CA TYR A 15 9.62 -2.60 9.59
C TYR A 15 10.24 -1.22 9.81
N ILE A 16 10.78 -0.93 11.00
CA ILE A 16 11.46 0.34 11.31
C ILE A 16 12.73 0.51 10.47
N ASP A 17 13.51 -0.56 10.29
CA ASP A 17 14.71 -0.56 9.46
C ASP A 17 14.34 -0.36 7.98
N GLY A 18 13.27 -0.99 7.50
CA GLY A 18 12.71 -0.76 6.18
C GLY A 18 12.20 0.69 6.00
N LEU A 19 11.61 1.28 7.04
CA LEU A 19 11.20 2.69 7.04
C LEU A 19 12.41 3.63 6.95
N CYS A 20 13.57 3.28 7.48
CA CYS A 20 14.80 4.08 7.32
C CYS A 20 15.26 4.15 5.85
N GLY A 21 14.90 3.16 5.03
CA GLY A 21 15.08 3.18 3.57
C GLY A 21 13.91 3.79 2.80
N SER A 22 12.90 4.33 3.48
CA SER A 22 11.66 4.82 2.88
C SER A 22 11.54 6.34 3.03
N VAL A 23 11.09 7.02 1.98
CA VAL A 23 10.85 8.47 1.95
C VAL A 23 9.37 8.73 2.11
N PHE A 24 8.97 9.45 3.16
CA PHE A 24 7.58 9.89 3.33
C PHE A 24 7.25 10.97 2.30
N LEU A 25 6.22 10.73 1.47
CA LEU A 25 5.79 11.63 0.40
C LEU A 25 4.61 12.51 0.82
N GLY A 26 3.74 12.00 1.70
CA GLY A 26 2.62 12.76 2.22
C GLY A 26 1.47 11.92 2.74
N THR A 27 0.48 12.62 3.30
CA THR A 27 -0.78 12.03 3.79
C THR A 27 -1.94 12.72 3.08
N ALA A 28 -2.93 11.93 2.64
CA ALA A 28 -4.16 12.42 2.05
C ALA A 28 -5.37 11.62 2.53
N ARG A 29 -6.56 12.22 2.46
CA ARG A 29 -7.81 11.44 2.55
C ARG A 29 -7.94 10.63 1.27
N GLY A 30 -8.36 9.37 1.37
CA GLY A 30 -8.43 8.55 0.17
C GLY A 30 -9.13 7.22 0.36
N LYS A 31 -9.26 6.50 -0.74
CA LYS A 31 -9.83 5.16 -0.77
C LYS A 31 -9.08 4.27 -1.73
N VAL A 32 -9.13 2.98 -1.48
CA VAL A 32 -8.53 1.95 -2.32
C VAL A 32 -9.57 0.90 -2.66
N VAL A 33 -9.64 0.55 -3.95
CA VAL A 33 -10.60 -0.41 -4.49
C VAL A 33 -9.87 -1.39 -5.40
N LEU A 34 -10.13 -2.69 -5.23
CA LEU A 34 -9.70 -3.74 -6.13
C LEU A 34 -10.83 -4.07 -7.12
N TYR A 35 -10.51 -4.01 -8.41
CA TYR A 35 -11.37 -4.43 -9.50
C TYR A 35 -10.85 -5.76 -10.06
N LYS A 36 -11.67 -6.82 -9.95
CA LYS A 36 -11.39 -8.15 -10.52
C LYS A 36 -12.66 -8.67 -11.21
N MET A 37 -13.22 -9.79 -10.77
CA MET A 37 -14.56 -10.25 -11.21
C MET A 37 -15.71 -9.42 -10.59
N GLY A 38 -15.37 -8.41 -9.80
CA GLY A 38 -16.28 -7.53 -9.09
C GLY A 38 -15.51 -6.32 -8.55
N THR A 39 -16.20 -5.51 -7.75
CA THR A 39 -15.62 -4.32 -7.09
C THR A 39 -15.47 -4.60 -5.60
N TYR A 40 -14.24 -4.55 -5.10
CA TYR A 40 -13.87 -4.95 -3.75
C TYR A 40 -13.19 -3.79 -3.01
N PRO A 41 -13.90 -3.07 -2.12
CA PRO A 41 -13.29 -2.02 -1.31
C PRO A 41 -12.19 -2.59 -0.41
N LEU A 42 -10.98 -2.03 -0.52
CA LEU A 42 -9.83 -2.37 0.33
C LEU A 42 -9.72 -1.43 1.53
N THR A 43 -10.38 -0.27 1.47
CA THR A 43 -10.54 0.70 2.55
C THR A 43 -11.99 1.21 2.58
N PRO A 44 -12.44 1.86 3.68
CA PRO A 44 -13.76 2.48 3.72
C PRO A 44 -13.95 3.49 2.59
N THR A 45 -15.14 3.48 1.98
CA THR A 45 -15.51 4.33 0.85
C THR A 45 -16.52 5.42 1.21
N GLY A 46 -17.06 5.39 2.44
CA GLY A 46 -17.99 6.39 2.96
C GLY A 46 -17.28 7.50 3.74
N GLU A 47 -17.81 8.72 3.68
CA GLU A 47 -17.21 9.92 4.29
C GLU A 47 -17.37 9.96 5.83
N PRO A 48 -16.38 10.48 6.58
CA PRO A 48 -15.03 10.81 6.13
C PRO A 48 -14.22 9.57 5.68
N LEU A 49 -13.56 9.70 4.53
CA LEU A 49 -12.58 8.72 4.04
C LEU A 49 -11.40 8.55 5.02
N PRO A 50 -10.71 7.41 5.07
CA PRO A 50 -9.52 7.25 5.90
C PRO A 50 -8.37 8.14 5.42
N PHE A 51 -7.43 8.43 6.32
CA PHE A 51 -6.13 8.96 5.94
C PHE A 51 -5.26 7.83 5.39
N LEU A 52 -4.63 8.09 4.25
CA LEU A 52 -3.65 7.23 3.62
C LEU A 52 -2.30 7.96 3.61
N ASN A 53 -1.29 7.31 4.15
CA ASN A 53 0.10 7.75 4.11
C ASN A 53 0.78 7.10 2.91
N VAL A 54 1.58 7.87 2.19
CA VAL A 54 2.30 7.41 1.01
C VAL A 54 3.79 7.57 1.24
N PHE A 55 4.53 6.51 0.95
CA PHE A 55 5.98 6.44 1.03
C PHE A 55 6.53 5.95 -0.30
N TYR A 56 7.73 6.40 -0.65
CA TYR A 56 8.58 5.79 -1.66
C TYR A 56 9.58 4.88 -0.96
N SER A 57 9.70 3.63 -1.38
CA SER A 57 10.64 2.69 -0.78
C SER A 57 11.15 1.73 -1.84
N HIS A 58 12.45 1.77 -2.13
CA HIS A 58 13.15 0.82 -3.01
C HIS A 58 12.43 0.61 -4.36
N GLY A 59 12.20 1.69 -5.10
CA GLY A 59 11.55 1.62 -6.41
C GLY A 59 10.05 1.33 -6.38
N MET A 60 9.40 1.34 -5.21
CA MET A 60 7.97 1.08 -5.06
C MET A 60 7.28 2.19 -4.28
N LEU A 61 5.96 2.28 -4.48
CA LEU A 61 5.11 3.04 -3.57
C LEU A 61 4.59 2.13 -2.48
N GLU A 62 4.71 2.58 -1.24
CA GLU A 62 4.03 2.02 -0.09
C GLU A 62 2.90 2.95 0.35
N ILE A 63 1.69 2.40 0.47
CA ILE A 63 0.48 3.12 0.85
C ILE A 63 -0.11 2.42 2.06
N THR A 64 -0.20 3.14 3.17
CA THR A 64 -0.76 2.63 4.43
C THR A 64 -1.95 3.44 4.88
N GLY A 65 -2.92 2.77 5.49
CA GLY A 65 -4.07 3.43 6.11
C GLY A 65 -4.48 2.69 7.37
N ILE A 66 -4.74 3.43 8.44
CA ILE A 66 -5.31 2.90 9.68
C ILE A 66 -6.52 3.75 10.02
N TRP A 67 -7.61 3.10 10.38
CA TRP A 67 -8.83 3.79 10.79
C TRP A 67 -9.47 3.09 11.98
N ASN A 68 -10.16 3.88 12.79
CA ASN A 68 -11.05 3.42 13.83
C ASN A 68 -12.32 4.27 13.74
N ARG A 69 -13.41 3.67 13.31
CA ARG A 69 -14.67 4.38 13.10
C ARG A 69 -15.87 3.47 13.31
N ASP A 70 -16.91 3.99 13.96
CA ASP A 70 -18.19 3.31 14.15
C ASP A 70 -18.03 1.90 14.77
N GLY A 71 -17.11 1.76 15.72
CA GLY A 71 -16.79 0.49 16.39
C GLY A 71 -16.01 -0.51 15.54
N LYS A 72 -15.53 -0.10 14.35
CA LYS A 72 -14.72 -0.92 13.44
C LYS A 72 -13.34 -0.32 13.25
N SER A 73 -12.34 -1.07 13.69
CA SER A 73 -10.94 -0.78 13.39
C SER A 73 -10.50 -1.53 12.13
N GLY A 74 -9.63 -0.93 11.36
CA GLY A 74 -9.07 -1.57 10.18
C GLY A 74 -7.74 -0.98 9.75
N ALA A 75 -7.05 -1.73 8.92
CA ALA A 75 -5.75 -1.36 8.38
C ALA A 75 -5.62 -1.81 6.93
N PHE A 76 -4.81 -1.06 6.19
CA PHE A 76 -4.46 -1.30 4.81
C PHE A 76 -2.96 -1.06 4.62
N LEU A 77 -2.33 -1.93 3.82
CA LEU A 77 -0.96 -1.80 3.35
C LEU A 77 -0.91 -2.25 1.89
N LEU A 78 -0.30 -1.45 1.03
CA LEU A 78 0.06 -1.81 -0.34
C LEU A 78 1.48 -1.34 -0.59
N LYS A 79 2.39 -2.24 -0.96
CA LYS A 79 3.75 -1.94 -1.42
C LYS A 79 3.94 -2.58 -2.79
N MET A 80 3.98 -1.77 -3.85
CA MET A 80 4.02 -2.27 -5.23
C MET A 80 4.53 -1.20 -6.20
N VAL A 81 5.01 -1.61 -7.36
CA VAL A 81 5.32 -0.68 -8.46
C VAL A 81 4.01 -0.16 -9.07
N PRO A 82 3.76 1.16 -9.07
CA PRO A 82 2.61 1.74 -9.73
C PRO A 82 2.70 1.57 -11.25
N SER A 83 1.60 1.15 -11.87
CA SER A 83 1.49 1.06 -13.33
C SER A 83 1.23 2.42 -13.97
N GLY A 84 0.61 3.36 -13.25
CA GLY A 84 0.36 4.72 -13.73
C GLY A 84 -0.24 5.63 -12.67
N ILE A 85 -0.24 6.93 -12.99
CA ILE A 85 -0.83 8.00 -12.20
C ILE A 85 -1.61 8.94 -13.13
N GLU A 86 -2.75 9.41 -12.67
CA GLU A 86 -3.57 10.44 -13.32
C GLU A 86 -3.96 11.48 -12.27
N VAL A 87 -3.67 12.75 -12.53
CA VAL A 87 -4.06 13.87 -11.68
C VAL A 87 -5.19 14.64 -12.36
N ARG A 88 -6.29 14.87 -11.63
CA ARG A 88 -7.42 15.68 -12.10
C ARG A 88 -7.54 16.99 -11.34
N ASP A 89 -8.34 17.88 -11.90
CA ASP A 89 -8.72 19.15 -11.28
C ASP A 89 -9.24 18.95 -9.84
N GLY A 90 -8.86 19.88 -8.96
CA GLY A 90 -9.22 19.81 -7.54
C GLY A 90 -8.33 18.90 -6.69
N GLY A 91 -7.18 18.46 -7.21
CA GLY A 91 -6.18 17.69 -6.44
C GLY A 91 -6.56 16.23 -6.22
N ILE A 92 -7.39 15.67 -7.11
CA ILE A 92 -7.76 14.26 -7.09
C ILE A 92 -6.70 13.47 -7.85
N ILE A 93 -6.07 12.52 -7.16
CA ILE A 93 -4.93 11.75 -7.67
C ILE A 93 -5.36 10.29 -7.74
N TYR A 94 -5.27 9.70 -8.93
CA TYR A 94 -5.53 8.30 -9.19
C TYR A 94 -4.21 7.58 -9.41
N ILE A 95 -3.94 6.53 -8.63
CA ILE A 95 -2.76 5.68 -8.82
C ILE A 95 -3.24 4.25 -9.07
N THR A 96 -2.75 3.66 -10.16
CA THR A 96 -3.19 2.35 -10.62
C THR A 96 -2.08 1.33 -10.41
N PHE A 97 -2.42 0.17 -9.85
CA PHE A 97 -1.53 -0.97 -9.67
C PHE A 97 -2.13 -2.23 -10.30
N HIS A 98 -1.26 -3.13 -10.78
CA HIS A 98 -1.65 -4.39 -11.40
C HIS A 98 -1.01 -5.56 -10.62
N PRO A 99 -1.70 -6.09 -9.60
CA PRO A 99 -1.22 -7.25 -8.85
C PRO A 99 -0.95 -8.46 -9.75
N SER A 100 0.09 -9.23 -9.41
CA SER A 100 0.49 -10.44 -10.15
C SER A 100 -0.59 -11.54 -10.19
N ASP A 101 -1.47 -11.61 -9.19
CA ASP A 101 -2.62 -12.53 -9.15
C ASP A 101 -3.83 -12.05 -9.99
N GLY A 102 -3.68 -10.91 -10.66
CA GLY A 102 -4.64 -10.32 -11.59
C GLY A 102 -5.67 -9.41 -10.94
N GLY A 103 -6.13 -8.42 -11.71
CA GLY A 103 -7.03 -7.35 -11.27
C GLY A 103 -6.36 -5.98 -11.37
N ILE A 104 -7.08 -4.96 -10.94
CA ILE A 104 -6.62 -3.57 -10.93
C ILE A 104 -6.89 -2.99 -9.55
N VAL A 105 -5.86 -2.52 -8.87
CA VAL A 105 -6.01 -1.75 -7.63
C VAL A 105 -5.97 -0.28 -7.99
N LEU A 106 -7.05 0.43 -7.70
CA LEU A 106 -7.16 1.87 -7.87
C LEU A 106 -7.09 2.54 -6.51
N VAL A 107 -6.06 3.36 -6.31
CA VAL A 107 -5.96 4.28 -5.18
C VAL A 107 -6.47 5.63 -5.65
N THR A 108 -7.41 6.21 -4.91
CA THR A 108 -7.86 7.59 -5.09
C THR A 108 -7.47 8.40 -3.87
N LEU A 109 -6.67 9.44 -4.05
CA LEU A 109 -6.24 10.38 -3.01
C LEU A 109 -6.81 11.77 -3.30
N TYR A 110 -7.27 12.44 -2.26
CA TYR A 110 -7.71 13.83 -2.29
C TYR A 110 -6.65 14.67 -1.60
N GLY A 111 -5.74 15.21 -2.41
CA GLY A 111 -4.58 15.98 -1.99
C GLY A 111 -4.60 17.40 -2.54
N ASN A 112 -3.46 18.07 -2.47
CA ASN A 112 -3.22 19.35 -3.14
C ASN A 112 -2.26 19.16 -4.32
N GLU A 113 -2.05 20.22 -5.10
CA GLU A 113 -1.14 20.20 -6.26
C GLU A 113 0.31 19.85 -5.91
N GLY A 114 0.76 20.23 -4.71
CA GLY A 114 2.10 19.89 -4.23
C GLY A 114 2.27 18.39 -4.06
N LEU A 115 1.31 17.73 -3.40
CA LEU A 115 1.31 16.27 -3.25
C LEU A 115 1.18 15.57 -4.60
N ALA A 116 0.33 16.08 -5.50
CA ALA A 116 0.17 15.52 -6.84
C ALA A 116 1.51 15.49 -7.60
N LYS A 117 2.23 16.62 -7.65
CA LYS A 117 3.55 16.72 -8.30
C LYS A 117 4.59 15.78 -7.68
N THR A 118 4.61 15.69 -6.35
CA THR A 118 5.51 14.76 -5.64
C THR A 118 5.23 13.31 -6.04
N LEU A 119 3.96 12.92 -6.11
CA LEU A 119 3.57 11.55 -6.47
C LEU A 119 3.81 11.25 -7.95
N GLU A 120 3.64 12.22 -8.86
CA GLU A 120 4.00 12.06 -10.26
C GLU A 120 5.50 11.75 -10.44
N GLY A 121 6.36 12.49 -9.73
CA GLY A 121 7.80 12.23 -9.72
C GLY A 121 8.13 10.84 -9.16
N ALA A 122 7.59 10.48 -8.00
CA ALA A 122 7.84 9.19 -7.38
C ALA A 122 7.36 8.00 -8.25
N VAL A 123 6.21 8.12 -8.91
CA VAL A 123 5.69 7.08 -9.84
C VAL A 123 6.61 6.90 -11.05
N LEU A 124 7.21 7.98 -11.54
CA LEU A 124 8.19 7.91 -12.63
C LEU A 124 9.46 7.19 -12.17
N ASP A 125 9.97 7.52 -10.99
CA ASP A 125 11.17 6.91 -10.42
C ASP A 125 11.01 5.40 -10.19
N CYS A 126 9.83 4.97 -9.71
CA CYS A 126 9.49 3.54 -9.53
C CYS A 126 9.67 2.70 -10.81
N ARG A 127 9.54 3.29 -12.01
CA ARG A 127 9.66 2.55 -13.27
C ARG A 127 11.12 2.27 -13.67
N THR A 128 12.07 2.93 -13.03
CA THR A 128 13.50 2.86 -13.37
C THR A 128 14.30 1.93 -12.47
N GLU A 129 13.76 1.58 -11.30
CA GLU A 129 14.45 0.77 -10.29
C GLU A 129 14.11 -0.74 -10.36
N ARG A 130 14.94 -1.54 -9.69
CA ARG A 130 14.84 -3.00 -9.66
C ARG A 130 13.71 -3.42 -8.72
N ARG A 131 12.88 -4.38 -9.15
CA ARG A 131 11.69 -4.85 -8.41
C ARG A 131 12.09 -5.68 -7.18
N GLU A 132 11.57 -5.33 -6.00
CA GLU A 132 11.54 -6.21 -4.83
C GLU A 132 10.16 -6.89 -4.67
N ASP A 133 9.95 -7.57 -3.54
CA ASP A 133 8.72 -8.29 -3.23
C ASP A 133 7.52 -7.36 -3.01
N GLU A 134 6.50 -7.51 -3.84
CA GLU A 134 5.23 -6.79 -3.73
C GLU A 134 4.39 -7.32 -2.56
N LYS A 135 3.62 -6.44 -1.90
CA LYS A 135 2.79 -6.78 -0.74
C LYS A 135 1.47 -6.03 -0.77
N MET A 136 0.37 -6.72 -0.51
CA MET A 136 -0.94 -6.10 -0.31
C MET A 136 -1.70 -6.79 0.82
N LEU A 137 -2.19 -6.01 1.78
CA LEU A 137 -2.97 -6.46 2.94
C LEU A 137 -4.13 -5.51 3.17
N SER A 138 -5.31 -6.06 3.42
CA SER A 138 -6.49 -5.29 3.83
C SER A 138 -7.30 -6.06 4.86
N SER A 139 -7.63 -5.39 5.96
CA SER A 139 -8.55 -5.95 6.96
C SER A 139 -9.99 -6.03 6.47
N MET A 140 -10.34 -5.40 5.35
CA MET A 140 -11.71 -5.42 4.80
C MET A 140 -12.02 -6.65 3.97
N LEU A 141 -11.01 -7.28 3.36
CA LEU A 141 -11.20 -8.48 2.54
C LEU A 141 -10.95 -9.78 3.29
N GLY A 142 -10.59 -9.72 4.58
CA GLY A 142 -10.47 -10.92 5.41
C GLY A 142 -9.62 -12.04 4.79
N ILE A 143 -8.50 -11.75 4.12
CA ILE A 143 -7.60 -12.80 3.61
C ILE A 143 -6.11 -12.46 3.81
N ARG A 144 -5.40 -13.55 4.15
CA ARG A 144 -4.01 -13.78 4.54
C ARG A 144 -2.98 -13.18 3.57
N SER A 145 -1.89 -12.71 4.19
CA SER A 145 -0.55 -12.55 3.64
C SER A 145 -0.32 -13.18 2.26
N ILE A 146 -0.06 -12.33 1.26
CA ILE A 146 0.57 -12.74 0.01
C ILE A 146 2.09 -12.78 0.28
N ILE A 147 2.52 -13.78 1.05
CA ILE A 147 3.92 -14.21 1.03
C ILE A 147 3.94 -15.37 0.03
N PRO A 148 4.78 -15.35 -1.02
CA PRO A 148 5.00 -16.54 -1.82
C PRO A 148 5.53 -17.65 -0.88
N PRO A 149 4.98 -18.87 -0.89
CA PRO A 149 5.55 -19.95 -0.11
C PRO A 149 7.02 -20.11 -0.52
N GLN A 150 7.95 -19.85 0.40
CA GLN A 150 9.29 -20.37 0.27
C GLN A 150 9.15 -21.89 0.39
N TRP A 151 9.06 -22.51 -0.78
CA TRP A 151 9.17 -23.94 -0.99
C TRP A 151 10.36 -24.50 -0.21
N GLU A 152 10.10 -25.63 0.45
CA GLU A 152 11.11 -26.62 0.76
C GLU A 152 11.98 -26.83 -0.50
N THR A 153 13.16 -26.23 -0.53
CA THR A 153 14.22 -26.68 -1.43
C THR A 153 14.93 -27.81 -0.70
N SER A 154 14.40 -29.00 -0.92
CA SER A 154 14.99 -30.23 -0.47
C SER A 154 16.38 -30.44 -1.09
N HIS A 155 17.29 -31.00 -0.25
CA HIS A 155 18.34 -31.97 -0.59
C HIS A 155 19.77 -31.49 -0.93
N PRO A 156 20.82 -32.26 -0.55
CA PRO A 156 20.87 -33.73 -0.38
C PRO A 156 20.38 -34.25 0.98
#